data_AF-A0A5K1C3Y2-F1
#
_entry.id   AF-A0A5K1C3Y2-F1
#
_cell.length_a   1.000
_cell.length_b   1.000
_cell.length_c   1.000
_cell.angle_alpha   90.00
_cell.angle_beta   90.00
_cell.angle_gamma   90.00
#
_symmetry.space_group_name_H-M   'P 1'
#
loop_
_entity.id
_entity.type
_entity.pdbx_description
1 polymer ?
#
loop_
_entity_poly.entity_id
_entity_poly.type
_entity_poly.pdbx_seq_one_letter_code
_entity_poly.pdbx_strand_id
1 'polypeptide(L)'
;IVACIGAVSSSLYVGKAGPLVHTGACIASILGQGGSKKYRLTCRWIRQFKNDRDRRDFITCGSAAGIAAAFRAPVGGVLFALEEISS
;
A
#
# COMPACT_ATOMS: atom_id res chain seq x y z
N ILE A 1 1.89 -11.86 -1.79
CA ILE A 1 1.25 -12.51 -0.62
C ILE A 1 1.49 -14.02 -0.61
N VAL A 2 0.92 -14.80 -1.54
CA VAL A 2 1.07 -16.28 -1.56
C VAL A 2 2.54 -16.73 -1.56
N ALA A 3 3.38 -16.11 -2.40
CA ALA A 3 4.82 -16.40 -2.41
C ALA A 3 5.51 -16.12 -1.06
N CYS A 4 5.11 -15.08 -0.33
CA CYS A 4 5.68 -14.79 0.99
C CYS A 4 5.23 -15.80 2.03
N ILE A 5 3.97 -16.25 1.96
CA ILE A 5 3.47 -17.33 2.82
C ILE A 5 4.28 -18.60 2.53
N GLY A 6 4.47 -18.95 1.25
CA GLY A 6 5.30 -20.09 0.86
C GLY A 6 6.74 -19.99 1.38
N ALA A 7 7.40 -18.85 1.20
CA ALA A 7 8.78 -18.63 1.63
C ALA A 7 8.98 -18.75 3.15
N VAL A 8 8.05 -18.20 3.94
CA VAL A 8 8.06 -18.33 5.42
C VAL A 8 7.76 -19.78 5.81
N SER A 9 6.80 -20.44 5.16
CA SER A 9 6.47 -21.86 5.44
C SER A 9 7.62 -22.81 5.08
N SER A 10 8.45 -22.47 4.10
CA SER A 10 9.65 -23.25 3.73
C SER A 10 10.89 -22.92 4.56
N SER A 11 10.74 -22.23 5.69
CA SER A 11 11.83 -21.84 6.61
C SER A 11 12.98 -21.07 5.96
N LEU A 12 12.72 -20.30 4.89
CA LEU A 12 13.72 -19.35 4.41
C LEU A 12 13.85 -18.19 5.40
N TYR A 13 15.06 -17.68 5.57
CA TYR A 13 15.37 -16.49 6.36
C TYR A 13 14.89 -15.20 5.66
N VAL A 14 13.57 -15.06 5.51
CA VAL A 14 12.93 -13.93 4.82
C VAL A 14 11.85 -13.32 5.72
N GLY A 15 11.84 -11.99 5.82
CA GLY A 15 10.85 -11.25 6.60
C GLY A 15 9.59 -10.89 5.80
N LYS A 16 8.45 -10.81 6.49
CA LYS A 16 7.17 -10.39 5.89
C LYS A 16 7.04 -8.88 5.63
N ALA A 17 7.97 -8.06 6.13
CA ALA A 17 7.82 -6.61 6.19
C ALA A 17 7.71 -5.94 4.81
N GLY A 18 8.71 -6.08 3.94
CA GLY A 18 8.72 -5.48 2.60
C GLY A 18 7.48 -5.85 1.75
N PRO A 19 7.10 -7.14 1.69
CA PRO A 19 5.88 -7.55 1.00
C PRO A 19 4.59 -6.92 1.53
N LEU A 20 4.48 -6.66 2.83
CA LEU A 20 3.32 -5.98 3.39
C LEU A 20 3.25 -4.50 2.97
N VAL A 21 4.38 -3.79 2.95
CA VAL A 21 4.47 -2.41 2.45
C VAL A 21 4.03 -2.33 1.00
N HIS A 22 4.60 -3.20 0.14
CA HIS A 22 4.27 -3.24 -1.28
C HIS A 22 2.79 -3.62 -1.53
N THR A 23 2.24 -4.54 -0.73
CA THR A 23 0.82 -4.91 -0.84
C THR A 23 -0.08 -3.71 -0.50
N GLY A 24 0.23 -2.96 0.55
CA GLY A 24 -0.49 -1.74 0.92
C GLY A 24 -0.43 -0.66 -0.17
N ALA A 25 0.75 -0.44 -0.77
CA ALA A 25 0.95 0.45 -1.91
C ALA A 25 0.08 0.06 -3.11
N CYS A 26 0.05 -1.23 -3.47
CA CYS A 26 -0.75 -1.74 -4.57
C CYS A 26 -2.26 -1.57 -4.34
N ILE A 27 -2.75 -1.86 -3.13
CA ILE A 27 -4.16 -1.65 -2.76
C ILE A 27 -4.51 -0.17 -2.89
N ALA A 28 -3.67 0.72 -2.35
CA ALA A 28 -3.92 2.15 -2.43
C ALA A 28 -3.83 2.72 -3.85
N SER A 29 -2.94 2.20 -4.71
CA SER A 29 -2.90 2.54 -6.14
C SER A 29 -4.19 2.17 -6.86
N ILE A 30 -4.79 1.02 -6.53
CA ILE A 30 -6.07 0.57 -7.12
C ILE A 30 -7.21 1.47 -6.63
N LEU A 31 -7.23 1.81 -5.34
CA LEU A 31 -8.21 2.71 -4.77
C LEU A 31 -8.09 4.11 -5.38
N GLY A 32 -6.89 4.69 -5.43
CA GLY A 32 -6.63 6.02 -6.00
C GLY A 32 -6.97 6.15 -7.49
N GLN A 33 -6.94 5.06 -8.28
CA GLN A 33 -7.38 5.08 -9.69
C GLN A 33 -8.90 5.04 -9.89
N GLY A 34 -9.67 5.01 -8.80
CA GLY A 34 -11.11 4.85 -8.86
C GLY A 34 -11.56 3.41 -9.05
N GLY A 35 -10.76 2.44 -8.59
CA GLY A 35 -11.06 1.01 -8.62
C GLY A 35 -10.55 0.29 -9.87
N SER A 36 -10.92 -0.99 -9.99
CA SER A 36 -10.37 -1.86 -11.02
C SER A 36 -11.08 -1.67 -12.36
N LYS A 37 -10.35 -1.15 -13.37
CA LYS A 37 -10.81 -1.09 -14.77
C LYS A 37 -11.20 -2.48 -15.30
N LYS A 38 -10.54 -3.55 -14.82
CA LYS A 38 -10.75 -4.94 -15.27
C LYS A 38 -12.07 -5.54 -14.77
N TYR A 39 -12.55 -5.12 -13.59
CA TYR A 39 -13.78 -5.66 -12.98
C TYR A 39 -14.97 -4.70 -13.04
N ARG A 40 -14.87 -3.56 -13.74
CA ARG A 40 -15.89 -2.48 -13.78
C ARG A 40 -16.37 -2.02 -12.39
N LEU A 41 -15.58 -2.24 -11.35
CA LEU A 41 -15.81 -1.70 -10.01
C LEU A 41 -15.28 -0.26 -9.98
N THR A 42 -15.90 0.62 -10.77
CA THR A 42 -15.59 2.04 -10.70
C THR A 42 -16.55 2.73 -9.75
N CYS A 43 -16.12 2.91 -8.50
CA CYS A 43 -16.84 3.76 -7.57
C CYS A 43 -16.77 5.20 -8.09
N ARG A 44 -17.92 5.74 -8.54
CA ARG A 44 -18.06 7.09 -9.09
C ARG A 44 -17.49 8.18 -8.16
N TRP A 45 -17.57 7.96 -6.85
CA TRP A 45 -17.07 8.84 -5.79
C TRP A 45 -15.55 9.00 -5.76
N ILE A 46 -14.79 8.00 -6.22
CA ILE A 46 -13.32 8.00 -6.14
C ILE A 46 -12.68 8.54 -7.44
N ARG A 47 -13.49 8.76 -8.49
CA ARG A 47 -13.03 9.23 -9.80
C ARG A 47 -12.50 10.66 -9.79
N GLN A 48 -12.72 11.41 -8.70
CA GLN A 48 -12.27 12.79 -8.54
C GLN A 48 -10.76 12.90 -8.25
N PHE A 49 -10.12 11.85 -7.73
CA PHE A 49 -8.68 11.83 -7.39
C PHE A 49 -7.79 11.35 -8.54
N LYS A 50 -8.00 11.92 -9.73
CA LYS A 50 -7.25 11.55 -10.96
C LYS A 50 -5.96 12.34 -11.15
N ASN A 51 -5.52 13.09 -10.14
CA ASN A 51 -4.29 13.85 -10.17
C ASN A 51 -3.10 12.95 -9.80
N ASP A 52 -1.95 13.16 -10.45
CA ASP A 52 -0.74 12.39 -10.14
C ASP A 52 -0.22 12.63 -8.72
N ARG A 53 -0.49 13.81 -8.13
CA ARG A 53 -0.14 14.11 -6.73
C ARG A 53 -0.99 13.30 -5.75
N ASP A 54 -2.32 13.39 -5.88
CA ASP A 54 -3.23 12.61 -5.03
C ASP A 54 -2.95 11.10 -5.13
N ARG A 55 -2.60 10.61 -6.33
CA ARG A 55 -2.21 9.21 -6.53
C ARG A 55 -0.95 8.84 -5.74
N ARG A 56 0.07 9.70 -5.71
CA ARG A 56 1.27 9.47 -4.89
C ARG A 56 0.91 9.48 -3.42
N ASP A 57 0.14 10.45 -2.96
CA ASP A 57 -0.26 10.56 -1.55
C ASP A 57 -1.03 9.30 -1.10
N PHE A 58 -1.94 8.78 -1.94
CA PHE A 58 -2.62 7.51 -1.67
C PHE A 58 -1.64 6.33 -1.58
N ILE A 59 -0.71 6.20 -2.54
CA ILE A 59 0.29 5.11 -2.55
C ILE A 59 1.19 5.19 -1.31
N THR A 60 1.61 6.38 -0.91
CA THR A 60 2.40 6.63 0.29
C THR A 60 1.63 6.27 1.55
N CYS A 61 0.36 6.69 1.66
CA CYS A 61 -0.53 6.28 2.76
C CYS A 61 -0.72 4.76 2.82
N GLY A 62 -0.90 4.10 1.66
CA GLY A 62 -1.02 2.64 1.59
C GLY A 62 0.25 1.91 2.02
N SER A 63 1.41 2.45 1.63
CA SER A 63 2.72 1.94 2.04
C SER A 63 2.91 2.09 3.56
N ALA A 64 2.59 3.27 4.10
CA ALA A 64 2.59 3.54 5.54
C ALA A 64 1.67 2.62 6.33
N ALA A 65 0.47 2.33 5.83
CA ALA A 65 -0.43 1.34 6.42
C ALA A 65 0.18 -0.08 6.41
N GLY A 66 0.89 -0.43 5.34
CA GLY A 66 1.66 -1.68 5.25
C GLY A 66 2.80 -1.75 6.26
N ILE A 67 3.50 -0.64 6.52
CA ILE A 67 4.55 -0.54 7.55
C ILE A 67 3.93 -0.71 8.94
N ALA A 68 2.84 0.01 9.24
CA ALA A 68 2.12 -0.11 10.50
C ALA A 68 1.65 -1.56 10.75
N ALA A 69 1.14 -2.25 9.73
CA ALA A 69 0.73 -3.65 9.82
C ALA A 69 1.92 -4.63 9.93
N ALA A 70 3.05 -4.32 9.31
CA ALA A 70 4.25 -5.15 9.36
C ALA A 70 4.90 -5.16 10.75
N PHE A 71 5.03 -3.98 11.36
CA PHE A 71 5.81 -3.74 12.58
C PHE A 71 4.97 -3.45 13.82
N ARG A 72 3.63 -3.39 13.70
CA ARG A 72 2.70 -2.99 14.77
C ARG A 72 3.00 -1.60 15.34
N ALA A 73 3.53 -0.72 14.49
CA ALA A 73 3.98 0.62 14.84
C ALA A 73 3.24 1.67 13.98
N PRO A 74 2.05 2.14 14.40
CA PRO A 74 1.28 3.10 13.63
C PRO A 74 2.01 4.44 13.47
N VAL A 75 2.69 4.91 14.52
CA VAL A 75 3.47 6.15 14.49
C VAL A 75 4.62 6.06 13.49
N GLY A 76 5.29 4.92 13.39
CA GLY A 76 6.35 4.70 12.41
C GLY A 76 5.84 4.76 10.96
N GLY A 77 4.64 4.24 10.71
CA GLY A 77 3.98 4.39 9.41
C GLY A 77 3.64 5.86 9.09
N VAL A 78 3.15 6.62 10.07
CA VAL A 78 2.84 8.05 9.87
C VAL A 78 4.10 8.87 9.62
N LEU A 79 5.18 8.64 10.38
CA LEU A 79 6.45 9.32 10.16
C LEU A 79 7.00 9.04 8.75
N PHE A 80 6.94 7.79 8.31
CA PHE A 80 7.29 7.42 6.94
C PHE A 80 6.42 8.17 5.91
N ALA A 81 5.11 8.24 6.12
CA ALA A 81 4.24 8.96 5.20
C ALA A 81 4.59 10.45 5.12
N LEU A 82 4.90 11.09 6.26
CA LEU A 82 5.26 12.50 6.31
C LEU A 82 6.60 12.79 5.61
N GLU A 83 7.59 11.91 5.79
CA GLU A 83 8.89 12.00 5.12
C GLU A 83 8.72 11.92 3.60
N GLU A 84 7.94 10.95 3.11
CA GLU A 84 7.75 10.70 1.68
C GLU A 84 6.81 11.68 0.98
N ILE A 85 5.80 12.24 1.67
CA ILE A 85 4.91 13.29 1.12
C ILE A 85 5.64 14.64 1.03
N SER A 86 6.63 14.87 1.91
CA SER A 86 7.47 16.06 1.86
C SER A 86 8.56 16.01 0.78
N SER A 87 8.75 14.86 0.11
CA SER A 87 9.74 14.65 -0.95
C SER A 87 9.21 14.96 -2.36
#